data_AF-A0A0B5DWA1-F1
#
_entry.id   AF-A0A0B5DWA1-F1
#
_cell.length_a   1.000
_cell.length_b   1.000
_cell.length_c   1.000
_cell.angle_alpha   90.00
_cell.angle_beta   90.00
_cell.angle_gamma   90.00
#
_symmetry.space_group_name_H-M   'P 1'
#
loop_
_entity.id
_entity.type
_entity.pdbx_description
1 polymer ?
#
loop_
_entity_poly.entity_id
_entity_poly.type
_entity_poly.pdbx_seq_one_letter_code
_entity_poly.pdbx_strand_id
1 'polypeptide(L)'
;MTCWETAVMPVYSSLTRALAEALVDVLWFIDGSEDEQMDPDDAVKVLEGVAHLVSKLSSDQRNELIALLGTMAEAEADPARREFLEGFPEGFGLLDDAV
;
A
#
# COMPACT_ATOMS: atom_id res chain seq x y z
N MET A 1 -17.54 19.26 -0.45
CA MET A 1 -17.36 19.82 0.90
C MET A 1 -15.91 19.66 1.26
N THR A 2 -15.17 20.76 1.25
CA THR A 2 -13.74 20.82 1.58
C THR A 2 -13.59 20.91 3.09
N CYS A 3 -13.40 19.77 3.74
CA CYS A 3 -12.92 19.68 5.13
C CYS A 3 -11.64 18.86 5.12
N TRP A 4 -10.61 19.36 4.43
CA TRP A 4 -9.24 19.07 4.82
C TRP A 4 -9.02 19.74 6.17
N GLU A 5 -9.42 19.04 7.24
CA GLU A 5 -8.98 19.39 8.57
C GLU A 5 -7.46 19.48 8.53
N THR A 6 -6.95 20.48 9.25
CA THR A 6 -5.54 20.74 9.50
C THR A 6 -4.94 19.52 10.21
N ALA A 7 -4.73 18.42 9.50
CA ALA A 7 -3.88 17.35 9.94
C ALA A 7 -2.51 18.00 10.07
N VAL A 8 -2.05 18.16 11.30
CA VAL A 8 -0.63 18.31 11.60
C VAL A 8 0.05 17.23 10.78
N MET A 9 0.66 17.60 9.65
CA MET A 9 1.34 16.62 8.82
C MET A 9 2.38 15.98 9.74
N PRO A 10 2.24 14.70 10.08
CA PRO A 10 3.22 14.06 10.91
C PRO A 10 4.54 14.21 10.16
N VAL A 11 5.55 14.77 10.83
CA VAL A 11 6.89 14.79 10.25
C VAL A 11 7.29 13.32 10.18
N TYR A 12 7.25 12.77 8.96
CA TYR A 12 7.60 11.38 8.74
C TYR A 12 9.01 11.11 9.26
N SER A 13 9.19 9.97 9.91
CA SER A 13 10.49 9.54 10.44
C SER A 13 11.51 9.29 9.31
N SER A 14 11.05 8.98 8.10
CA SER A 14 11.88 8.82 6.91
C SER A 14 11.11 9.08 5.62
N LEU A 15 11.84 9.38 4.54
CA LEU A 15 11.27 9.48 3.18
C LEU A 15 10.62 8.15 2.77
N THR A 16 11.24 7.01 3.07
CA THR A 16 10.69 5.69 2.76
C THR A 16 9.32 5.49 3.41
N ARG A 17 9.16 5.90 4.67
CA ARG A 17 7.86 5.84 5.35
C ARG A 17 6.81 6.69 4.65
N ALA A 18 7.15 7.94 4.33
CA ALA A 18 6.24 8.85 3.64
C ALA A 18 5.79 8.29 2.28
N LEU A 19 6.72 7.73 1.50
CA LEU A 19 6.44 7.18 0.18
C LEU A 19 5.63 5.88 0.26
N ALA A 20 5.89 5.01 1.23
CA ALA A 20 5.11 3.80 1.43
C ALA A 20 3.66 4.13 1.84
N GLU A 21 3.48 5.10 2.73
CA GLU A 21 2.15 5.55 3.13
C GLU A 21 1.38 6.15 1.95
N ALA A 22 2.01 7.04 1.19
CA ALA A 22 1.40 7.60 -0.02
C ALA A 22 1.07 6.53 -1.08
N LEU A 23 1.94 5.52 -1.24
CA LEU A 23 1.70 4.41 -2.16
C LEU A 23 0.50 3.57 -1.72
N VAL A 24 0.45 3.18 -0.45
CA VAL A 24 -0.68 2.43 0.12
C VAL A 24 -1.98 3.21 -0.01
N ASP A 25 -1.99 4.52 0.27
CA ASP A 25 -3.19 5.34 0.16
C ASP A 25 -3.77 5.36 -1.24
N VAL A 26 -2.90 5.49 -2.25
CA VAL A 26 -3.31 5.45 -3.65
C VAL A 26 -3.84 4.06 -4.02
N LEU A 27 -3.18 3.00 -3.59
CA LEU A 27 -3.59 1.64 -3.94
C LEU A 27 -4.87 1.21 -3.24
N TRP A 28 -5.05 1.60 -1.98
CA TRP A 28 -6.29 1.43 -1.24
C TRP A 28 -7.47 2.14 -1.92
N PHE A 29 -7.24 3.37 -2.40
CA PHE A 29 -8.25 4.10 -3.15
C PHE A 29 -8.63 3.38 -4.46
N ILE A 30 -7.64 2.85 -5.19
CA ILE A 30 -7.86 2.12 -6.44
C ILE A 30 -8.60 0.80 -6.18
N ASP A 31 -8.16 0.03 -5.17
CA ASP A 31 -8.77 -1.26 -4.81
C ASP A 31 -10.23 -1.11 -4.34
N GLY A 32 -10.52 -0.01 -3.63
CA GLY A 32 -11.88 0.34 -3.19
C GLY A 32 -12.72 1.11 -4.22
N SER A 33 -12.20 1.36 -5.43
CA SER A 33 -12.95 2.08 -6.47
C SER A 33 -14.03 1.19 -7.08
N GLU A 34 -15.25 1.73 -7.19
CA GLU A 34 -16.34 1.07 -7.90
C GLU A 34 -16.16 1.18 -9.42
N ASP A 35 -16.76 0.27 -10.19
CA ASP A 35 -16.69 0.21 -11.65
C ASP A 35 -17.13 1.53 -12.34
N GLU A 36 -18.01 2.33 -11.71
CA GLU A 36 -18.38 3.66 -12.23
C GLU A 36 -17.32 4.74 -12.01
N GLN A 37 -16.42 4.55 -11.05
CA GLN A 37 -15.36 5.50 -10.68
C GLN A 37 -14.07 5.23 -11.45
N MET A 38 -13.74 3.95 -11.63
CA MET A 38 -12.56 3.51 -12.36
C MET A 38 -12.89 2.25 -13.17
N ASP A 39 -12.44 2.20 -14.42
CA ASP A 39 -12.55 0.99 -15.24
C ASP A 39 -11.78 -0.16 -14.55
N PRO A 40 -12.41 -1.34 -14.32
CA PRO A 40 -11.76 -2.44 -13.61
C PRO A 40 -10.48 -2.93 -14.27
N ASP A 41 -10.39 -2.91 -15.61
CA ASP A 41 -9.17 -3.33 -16.32
C ASP A 41 -8.04 -2.32 -16.07
N ASP A 42 -8.35 -1.03 -15.99
CA ASP A 42 -7.37 0.00 -15.67
C ASP A 42 -6.93 -0.07 -14.20
N ALA A 43 -7.83 -0.39 -13.26
CA ALA A 43 -7.48 -0.62 -11.87
C ALA A 43 -6.48 -1.78 -11.74
N VAL A 44 -6.81 -2.93 -12.34
CA VAL A 44 -5.94 -4.11 -12.38
C VAL A 44 -4.58 -3.78 -12.99
N LYS A 45 -4.53 -3.06 -14.13
CA LYS A 45 -3.25 -2.67 -14.75
C LYS A 45 -2.35 -1.85 -13.81
N VAL A 46 -2.92 -0.95 -13.01
CA VAL A 46 -2.14 -0.17 -12.04
C VAL A 46 -1.61 -1.08 -10.93
N LEU A 47 -2.45 -1.94 -10.37
CA LEU A 47 -2.05 -2.88 -9.31
C LEU A 47 -0.96 -3.84 -9.81
N GLU A 48 -1.11 -4.41 -11.02
CA GLU A 48 -0.10 -5.25 -11.67
C GLU A 48 1.20 -4.50 -11.95
N GLY A 49 1.12 -3.23 -12.36
CA GLY A 49 2.28 -2.37 -12.56
C GLY A 49 3.09 -2.17 -11.28
N VAL A 50 2.40 -1.98 -10.15
CA VAL A 50 3.06 -1.91 -8.83
C VAL A 50 3.63 -3.26 -8.44
N ALA A 51 2.87 -4.36 -8.58
CA ALA A 51 3.34 -5.71 -8.30
C ALA A 51 4.63 -6.02 -9.08
N HIS A 52 4.65 -5.64 -10.36
CA HIS A 52 5.83 -5.78 -11.20
C HIS A 52 7.02 -4.97 -10.67
N LEU A 53 6.83 -3.72 -10.28
CA LEU A 53 7.91 -2.89 -9.73
C LEU A 53 8.45 -3.48 -8.43
N VAL A 54 7.58 -3.84 -7.49
CA VAL A 54 8.01 -4.37 -6.19
C VAL A 54 8.70 -5.75 -6.33
N SER A 55 8.35 -6.53 -7.37
CA SER A 55 9.07 -7.77 -7.71
C SER A 55 10.55 -7.56 -8.05
N LYS A 56 10.96 -6.34 -8.42
CA LYS A 56 12.35 -5.98 -8.75
C LYS A 56 13.16 -5.51 -7.55
N LEU A 57 12.56 -5.37 -6.38
CA LEU A 57 13.27 -5.04 -5.16
C LEU A 57 14.21 -6.19 -4.77
N SER A 58 15.40 -5.83 -4.28
CA SER A 58 16.27 -6.80 -3.60
C SER A 58 15.59 -7.36 -2.35
N SER A 59 16.06 -8.51 -1.87
CA SER A 59 15.52 -9.14 -0.65
C SER A 59 15.53 -8.18 0.56
N ASP A 60 16.59 -7.37 0.71
CA ASP A 60 16.69 -6.40 1.80
C ASP A 60 15.62 -5.30 1.69
N GLN A 61 15.43 -4.73 0.49
CA GLN A 61 14.41 -3.69 0.23
C GLN A 61 12.98 -4.23 0.37
N ARG A 62 12.76 -5.46 -0.07
CA ARG A 62 11.49 -6.19 0.10
C ARG A 62 11.18 -6.40 1.57
N ASN A 63 12.14 -6.88 2.36
CA ASN A 63 11.99 -7.06 3.80
C ASN A 63 11.75 -5.73 4.53
N GLU A 64 12.43 -4.64 4.11
CA GLU A 64 12.18 -3.29 4.63
C GLU A 64 10.73 -2.86 4.39
N LEU A 65 10.21 -3.04 3.16
CA LEU A 65 8.84 -2.70 2.82
C LEU A 65 7.83 -3.55 3.62
N ILE A 66 8.05 -4.86 3.75
CA ILE A 66 7.18 -5.75 4.53
C ILE A 66 7.12 -5.33 6.00
N ALA A 67 8.27 -5.06 6.61
CA ALA A 67 8.31 -4.61 8.01
C ALA A 67 7.58 -3.27 8.20
N LEU A 68 7.72 -2.37 7.23
CA LEU A 68 7.04 -1.08 7.24
C LEU A 68 5.52 -1.24 7.14
N LEU A 69 5.04 -2.08 6.23
CA LEU A 69 3.62 -2.42 6.08
C LEU A 69 3.05 -3.07 7.35
N GLY A 70 3.80 -3.97 7.98
CA GLY A 70 3.42 -4.55 9.27
C GLY A 70 3.24 -3.48 10.36
N THR A 71 4.18 -2.54 10.45
CA THR A 71 4.06 -1.40 11.38
C THR A 71 2.85 -0.51 11.05
N MET A 72 2.51 -0.35 9.76
CA MET A 72 1.28 0.36 9.34
C MET A 72 0.03 -0.36 9.81
N ALA A 73 -0.05 -1.68 9.59
CA ALA A 73 -1.21 -2.49 9.95
C ALA A 73 -1.46 -2.48 11.46
N GLU A 74 -0.41 -2.63 12.27
CA GLU A 74 -0.51 -2.57 13.74
C GLU A 74 -1.06 -1.23 14.25
N ALA A 75 -0.73 -0.14 13.57
CA ALA A 75 -1.18 1.21 13.93
C ALA A 75 -2.55 1.58 13.32
N GLU A 76 -3.01 0.84 12.32
CA GLU A 76 -4.25 1.12 11.60
C GLU A 76 -5.47 0.90 12.51
N ALA A 77 -6.44 1.82 12.48
CA ALA A 77 -7.68 1.73 13.23
C ALA A 77 -8.81 1.07 12.42
N ASP A 78 -8.90 1.37 11.12
CA ASP A 78 -9.89 0.81 10.20
C ASP A 78 -9.58 -0.68 9.91
N PRO A 79 -10.47 -1.61 10.33
CA PRO A 79 -10.26 -3.04 10.08
C PRO A 79 -10.09 -3.40 8.61
N ALA A 80 -10.79 -2.72 7.69
CA ALA A 80 -10.73 -3.05 6.26
C ALA A 80 -9.39 -2.61 5.66
N ARG A 81 -8.92 -1.39 6.01
CA ARG A 81 -7.60 -0.91 5.61
C ARG A 81 -6.47 -1.73 6.25
N ARG A 82 -6.66 -2.22 7.48
CA ARG A 82 -5.72 -3.12 8.15
C ARG A 82 -5.59 -4.46 7.40
N GLU A 83 -6.71 -5.07 7.02
CA GLU A 83 -6.71 -6.31 6.23
C GLU A 83 -5.99 -6.14 4.89
N PHE A 84 -6.21 -5.01 4.21
CA PHE A 84 -5.47 -4.68 2.99
C PHE A 84 -3.96 -4.58 3.22
N LEU A 85 -3.53 -3.89 4.29
CA LEU A 85 -2.12 -3.76 4.65
C LEU A 85 -1.47 -5.11 4.97
N GLU A 86 -2.19 -5.99 5.68
CA GLU A 86 -1.74 -7.34 6.02
C GLU A 86 -1.67 -8.26 4.79
N GLY A 87 -2.61 -8.13 3.86
CA GLY A 87 -2.66 -8.88 2.61
C GLY A 87 -1.72 -8.35 1.52
N PHE A 88 -1.26 -7.11 1.63
CA PHE A 88 -0.42 -6.46 0.61
C PHE A 88 0.83 -7.28 0.24
N PRO A 89 1.63 -7.81 1.19
CA PRO A 89 2.81 -8.57 0.83
C PRO A 89 2.51 -9.81 -0.03
N GLU A 90 1.40 -10.49 0.22
CA GLU A 90 0.99 -11.66 -0.56
C GLU A 90 0.42 -11.22 -1.92
N GLY A 91 -0.54 -10.29 -1.93
CA GLY A 91 -1.22 -9.83 -3.14
C GLY A 91 -0.29 -9.20 -4.18
N PHE A 92 0.82 -8.61 -3.75
CA PHE A 92 1.83 -8.01 -4.64
C PHE A 92 3.08 -8.89 -4.83
N GLY A 93 3.07 -10.15 -4.38
CA GLY A 93 4.17 -11.11 -4.61
C GLY A 93 5.48 -10.75 -3.91
N LEU A 94 5.39 -10.10 -2.74
CA LEU A 94 6.53 -9.74 -1.89
C LEU A 94 6.99 -10.91 -1.01
N LEU A 95 6.13 -11.89 -0.73
CA LEU A 95 6.55 -13.09 -0.01
C LEU A 95 7.36 -14.00 -0.94
N ASP A 96 8.42 -14.62 -0.42
CA ASP A 96 9.08 -15.70 -1.14
C ASP A 96 8.13 -16.90 -1.20
N ASP A 97 8.11 -17.59 -2.35
CA ASP A 97 7.49 -18.92 -2.42
C ASP A 97 8.26 -19.81 -1.44
N ALA A 98 7.66 -20.11 -0.29
CA ALA A 98 8.25 -21.03 0.68
C ALA A 98 8.48 -22.38 -0.01
N VAL A 99 9.74 -22.70 -0.30
CA VAL A 99 10.20 -23.99 -0.83
C VAL A 99 10.24 -25.03 0.28
#